data_AF-A0A1F7G0X4-F1
#
_entry.id   AF-A0A1F7G0X4-F1
#
_cell.length_a   1.000
_cell.length_b   1.000
_cell.length_c   1.000
_cell.angle_alpha   90.00
_cell.angle_beta   90.00
_cell.angle_gamma   90.00
#
_symmetry.space_group_name_H-M   'P 1'
#
loop_
_entity.id
_entity.type
_entity.pdbx_description
1 polymer ?
#
loop_
_entity_poly.entity_id
_entity_poly.type
_entity_poly.pdbx_seq_one_letter_code
_entity_poly.pdbx_strand_id
1 'polypeptide(L)'
;MKLSGREFLRSISDFFSQTNYEIEMLLLLILPFIMLVIFMFYLRSRRSSAALFDSIPAKDLEFIDTVRLQKGLEEFDRDFLLEIALTYGVKPGYIFIDAEAFSKAEHAFKIKLLEQGDSPEKNGRYQHLLKLKSKLFKTF
;
A
#
# COMPACT_ATOMS: atom_id res chain seq x y z
N MET A 1 -10.71 -8.54 24.34
CA MET A 1 -10.00 -7.70 25.34
C MET A 1 -8.88 -6.97 24.63
N LYS A 2 -8.86 -5.63 24.64
CA LYS A 2 -7.77 -4.84 24.06
C LYS A 2 -6.74 -4.58 25.17
N LEU A 3 -5.64 -5.33 25.19
CA LEU A 3 -4.52 -5.01 26.08
C LEU A 3 -3.95 -3.66 25.67
N SER A 4 -3.83 -2.73 26.62
CA SER A 4 -3.15 -1.47 26.36
C SER A 4 -1.65 -1.72 26.20
N GLY A 5 -0.96 -0.94 25.35
CA GLY A 5 0.48 -1.13 25.09
C GLY A 5 1.35 -1.07 26.37
N ARG A 6 0.88 -0.39 27.42
CA ARG A 6 1.54 -0.34 28.73
C ARG A 6 1.41 -1.66 29.49
N GLU A 7 0.24 -2.28 29.48
CA GLU A 7 0.02 -3.59 30.13
C GLU A 7 0.79 -4.71 29.42
N PHE A 8 0.93 -4.61 28.09
CA PHE A 8 1.76 -5.51 27.30
C PHE A 8 3.25 -5.39 27.66
N LEU A 9 3.77 -4.17 27.77
CA LEU A 9 5.17 -3.95 28.16
C LEU A 9 5.45 -4.42 29.60
N ARG A 10 4.48 -4.24 30.50
CA ARG A 10 4.60 -4.69 31.89
C ARG A 10 4.59 -6.21 31.99
N SER A 11 3.71 -6.88 31.25
CA SER A 11 3.67 -8.36 31.19
C SER A 11 4.91 -8.97 30.55
N ILE A 12 5.52 -8.32 29.55
CA ILE A 12 6.84 -8.72 29.04
C ILE A 12 7.91 -8.56 30.13
N SER A 13 7.97 -7.41 30.78
CA SER A 13 8.96 -7.15 31.84
C SER A 13 8.85 -8.14 33.00
N ASP A 14 7.63 -8.47 33.42
CA ASP A 14 7.38 -9.42 34.49
C ASP A 14 7.78 -10.85 34.08
N PHE A 15 7.56 -11.24 32.82
CA PHE A 15 7.98 -12.54 32.29
C PHE A 15 9.51 -12.70 32.23
N PHE A 16 10.23 -11.64 31.87
CA PHE A 16 11.71 -11.63 31.79
C PHE A 16 12.41 -11.44 33.14
N SER A 17 11.71 -10.95 34.17
CA SER A 17 12.30 -10.73 35.50
C SER A 17 12.26 -11.96 36.42
N GLN A 18 11.46 -12.97 36.09
CA GLN A 18 11.29 -14.20 36.90
C GLN A 18 11.91 -15.45 36.24
N THR A 19 12.78 -15.28 35.25
CA THR A 19 13.07 -16.34 34.29
C THR A 19 14.09 -17.35 34.83
N ASN A 20 13.68 -18.62 34.93
CA ASN A 20 14.58 -19.76 35.11
C ASN A 20 15.48 -19.92 33.87
N TYR A 21 16.73 -20.31 34.08
CA TYR A 21 17.77 -20.48 33.03
C TYR A 21 17.30 -21.28 31.79
N GLU A 22 16.42 -22.26 31.99
CA GLU A 22 15.82 -23.06 30.91
C GLU A 22 14.94 -22.23 29.96
N ILE A 23 14.20 -21.25 30.48
CA ILE A 23 13.32 -20.39 29.69
C ILE A 23 14.16 -19.37 28.92
N GLU A 24 15.25 -18.84 29.50
CA GLU A 24 16.22 -18.00 28.77
C GLU A 24 16.84 -18.73 27.59
N MET A 25 17.26 -19.99 27.78
CA MET A 25 17.78 -20.86 26.71
C MET A 25 16.75 -21.11 25.60
N LEU A 26 15.49 -21.38 25.96
CA LEU A 26 14.39 -21.53 25.01
C LEU A 26 14.12 -20.24 24.22
N LEU A 27 14.14 -19.09 24.89
CA LEU A 27 13.97 -17.77 24.27
C LEU A 27 15.10 -17.48 23.29
N LEU A 28 16.35 -17.77 23.64
CA LEU A 28 17.50 -17.56 22.78
C LEU A 28 17.46 -18.42 21.51
N LEU A 29 16.79 -19.57 21.56
CA LEU A 29 16.55 -20.44 20.41
C LEU A 29 15.37 -19.98 19.53
N ILE A 30 14.26 -19.58 20.14
CA ILE A 30 13.01 -19.27 19.43
C ILE A 30 13.01 -17.85 18.85
N LEU A 31 13.60 -16.89 19.56
CA LEU A 31 13.64 -15.48 19.15
C LEU A 31 14.26 -15.25 17.76
N PRO A 32 15.42 -15.83 17.38
CA PRO A 32 15.97 -15.66 16.03
C PRO A 32 15.04 -16.23 14.96
N PHE A 33 14.31 -17.31 15.26
CA PHE A 33 13.37 -17.92 14.32
C PHE A 33 12.15 -17.01 14.08
N ILE A 34 11.59 -16.43 15.15
CA ILE A 34 10.51 -15.45 15.06
C ILE A 34 10.97 -14.21 14.28
N MET A 35 12.19 -13.71 14.55
CA MET A 35 12.75 -12.58 13.81
C MET A 35 12.90 -12.90 12.31
N LEU A 36 13.37 -14.10 11.96
CA LEU A 36 13.53 -14.52 10.57
C LEU A 36 12.17 -14.58 9.85
N VAL A 37 11.14 -15.11 10.51
CA VAL A 37 9.78 -15.13 9.96
C VAL A 37 9.26 -13.71 9.72
N ILE A 38 9.38 -12.81 10.71
CA ILE A 38 8.98 -11.40 10.56
C ILE A 38 9.75 -10.74 9.41
N PHE A 39 11.04 -11.00 9.31
CA PHE A 39 11.89 -10.46 8.25
C PHE A 39 11.52 -11.00 6.85
N MET A 40 11.20 -12.28 6.73
CA MET A 40 10.67 -12.89 5.51
C MET A 40 9.35 -12.24 5.08
N PHE A 41 8.43 -12.01 6.03
CA PHE A 41 7.18 -11.28 5.76
C PHE A 41 7.45 -9.84 5.30
N TYR A 42 8.39 -9.14 5.93
CA TYR A 42 8.80 -7.80 5.54
C TYR A 42 9.38 -7.74 4.12
N LEU A 43 10.30 -8.67 3.78
CA LEU A 43 10.88 -8.75 2.44
C LEU A 43 9.83 -9.10 1.37
N ARG A 44 8.93 -10.03 1.66
CA ARG A 44 7.85 -10.40 0.74
C ARG A 44 6.88 -9.25 0.48
N SER A 45 6.56 -8.46 1.51
CA SER A 45 5.72 -7.26 1.38
C SER A 45 6.35 -6.21 0.45
N ARG A 46 7.67 -5.97 0.53
CA ARG A 46 8.36 -5.02 -0.36
C ARG A 46 8.42 -5.47 -1.82
N ARG A 47 8.64 -6.77 -2.08
CA ARG A 47 8.71 -7.31 -3.45
C ARG A 47 7.42 -7.14 -4.24
N SER A 48 6.26 -7.22 -3.58
CA SER A 48 4.96 -7.08 -4.26
C SER A 48 4.74 -5.68 -4.81
N SER A 49 5.32 -4.65 -4.19
CA SER A 49 5.20 -3.27 -4.66
C SER A 49 6.23 -3.00 -5.77
N ALA A 50 7.51 -3.35 -5.56
CA ALA A 50 8.59 -3.11 -6.53
C ALA A 50 8.36 -3.82 -7.88
N ALA A 51 7.90 -5.08 -7.86
CA ALA A 51 7.69 -5.85 -9.09
C ALA A 51 6.56 -5.29 -9.99
N LEU A 52 5.62 -4.51 -9.43
CA LEU A 52 4.59 -3.83 -10.21
C LEU A 52 5.20 -2.67 -11.02
N PHE A 53 6.10 -1.90 -10.42
CA PHE A 53 6.74 -0.74 -11.05
C PHE A 53 7.87 -1.11 -12.01
N ASP A 54 8.54 -2.26 -11.81
CA ASP A 54 9.58 -2.76 -12.72
C ASP A 54 9.06 -3.06 -14.14
N SER A 55 7.74 -3.21 -14.31
CA SER A 55 7.10 -3.41 -15.61
C SER A 55 6.96 -2.13 -16.45
N ILE A 56 7.21 -0.95 -15.85
CA ILE A 56 7.05 0.35 -16.49
C ILE A 56 8.39 0.75 -17.14
N PRO A 57 8.42 1.03 -18.46
CA PRO A 57 9.63 1.52 -19.11
C PRO A 57 10.18 2.79 -18.45
N ALA A 58 11.50 2.91 -18.30
CA ALA A 58 12.14 4.06 -17.65
C ALA A 58 11.72 5.42 -18.28
N LYS A 59 11.54 5.46 -19.60
CA LYS A 59 11.05 6.64 -20.32
C LYS A 59 9.63 7.06 -19.91
N ASP A 60 8.77 6.08 -19.64
CA ASP A 60 7.41 6.36 -19.17
C ASP A 60 7.44 6.84 -17.71
N LEU A 61 8.39 6.35 -16.91
CA LEU A 61 8.60 6.79 -15.53
C LEU A 61 9.02 8.28 -15.46
N GLU A 62 9.97 8.68 -16.30
CA GLU A 62 10.40 10.09 -16.42
C GLU A 62 9.25 11.00 -16.85
N PHE A 63 8.43 10.53 -17.79
CA PHE A 63 7.24 11.23 -18.23
C PHE A 63 6.20 11.35 -17.10
N ILE A 64 5.94 10.27 -16.37
CA ILE A 64 5.04 10.26 -15.21
C ILE A 64 5.53 11.24 -14.14
N ASP A 65 6.82 11.27 -13.83
CA ASP A 65 7.38 12.22 -12.86
C ASP A 65 7.29 13.67 -13.34
N THR A 66 7.45 13.91 -14.63
CA THR A 66 7.24 15.24 -15.21
C THR A 66 5.78 15.69 -15.06
N VAL A 67 4.84 14.81 -15.38
CA VAL A 67 3.39 15.08 -15.28
C VAL A 67 2.97 15.25 -13.82
N ARG A 68 3.53 14.45 -12.91
CA ARG A 68 3.35 14.56 -11.46
C ARG A 68 3.72 15.95 -10.97
N LEU A 69 4.90 16.45 -11.33
CA LEU A 69 5.38 17.77 -10.95
C LEU A 69 4.50 18.88 -11.53
N GLN A 70 4.12 18.79 -12.80
CA GLN A 70 3.24 19.77 -13.46
C GLN A 70 1.84 19.84 -12.81
N LYS A 71 1.32 18.70 -12.37
CA LYS A 71 -0.01 18.58 -11.75
C LYS A 71 0.02 18.76 -10.23
N GLY A 72 1.19 19.01 -9.65
CA GLY A 72 1.39 19.19 -8.22
C GLY A 72 0.98 17.96 -7.39
N LEU A 73 1.17 16.76 -7.95
CA LEU A 73 0.86 15.50 -7.28
C LEU A 73 1.98 15.08 -6.31
N GLU A 74 1.61 14.48 -5.19
CA GLU A 74 2.58 13.90 -4.27
C GLU A 74 3.06 12.54 -4.79
N GLU A 75 4.19 12.05 -4.28
CA GLU A 75 4.73 10.73 -4.67
C GLU A 75 3.76 9.60 -4.33
N PHE A 76 3.07 9.71 -3.19
CA PHE A 76 2.03 8.77 -2.80
C PHE A 76 0.85 8.75 -3.81
N ASP A 77 0.46 9.91 -4.34
CA ASP A 77 -0.61 9.99 -5.34
C ASP A 77 -0.21 9.30 -6.65
N ARG A 78 1.05 9.47 -7.06
CA ARG A 78 1.62 8.78 -8.22
C ARG A 78 1.55 7.28 -8.02
N ASP A 79 2.09 6.78 -6.90
CA ASP A 79 2.18 5.34 -6.64
C ASP A 79 0.79 4.70 -6.57
N PHE A 80 -0.19 5.39 -5.98
CA PHE A 80 -1.57 4.95 -5.93
C PHE A 80 -2.23 4.87 -7.32
N LEU A 81 -2.02 5.88 -8.18
CA LEU A 81 -2.57 5.88 -9.54
C LEU A 81 -1.95 4.78 -10.40
N LEU A 82 -0.64 4.57 -10.26
CA LEU A 82 0.06 3.50 -10.96
C LEU A 82 -0.40 2.11 -10.49
N GLU A 83 -0.59 1.92 -9.18
CA GLU A 83 -1.15 0.68 -8.62
C GLU A 83 -2.52 0.39 -9.24
N ILE A 84 -3.41 1.38 -9.30
CA ILE A 84 -4.74 1.26 -9.89
C ILE A 84 -4.64 0.97 -11.40
N ALA A 85 -3.79 1.70 -12.13
CA ALA A 85 -3.62 1.51 -13.56
C ALA A 85 -3.18 0.07 -13.88
N LEU A 86 -2.15 -0.43 -13.19
CA LEU A 86 -1.64 -1.78 -13.37
C LEU A 86 -2.67 -2.85 -12.97
N THR A 87 -3.37 -2.64 -11.84
CA THR A 87 -4.38 -3.58 -11.34
C THR A 87 -5.53 -3.78 -12.33
N TYR A 88 -5.92 -2.73 -13.05
CA TYR A 88 -7.07 -2.74 -13.97
C TYR A 88 -6.70 -2.71 -15.45
N GLY A 89 -5.42 -3.00 -15.78
CA GLY A 89 -4.96 -3.13 -17.17
C GLY A 89 -5.03 -1.82 -17.97
N VAL A 90 -4.81 -0.69 -17.32
CA VAL A 90 -4.68 0.63 -17.94
C VAL A 90 -3.19 0.95 -18.08
N LYS A 91 -2.80 1.56 -19.21
CA LYS A 91 -1.42 1.98 -19.43
C LYS A 91 -1.02 3.01 -18.35
N PRO A 92 0.07 2.78 -17.59
CA PRO A 92 0.40 3.60 -16.43
C PRO A 92 0.56 5.09 -16.70
N GLY A 93 1.16 5.49 -17.83
CA GLY A 93 1.29 6.92 -18.19
C GLY A 93 -0.02 7.59 -18.60
N TYR A 94 -0.98 6.82 -19.12
CA TYR A 94 -2.23 7.36 -19.67
C TYR A 94 -3.19 7.79 -18.56
N ILE A 95 -3.13 7.16 -17.38
CA ILE A 95 -4.02 7.52 -16.26
C ILE A 95 -3.86 8.98 -15.80
N PHE A 96 -2.71 9.61 -16.08
CA PHE A 96 -2.44 11.00 -15.67
C PHE A 96 -2.93 12.05 -16.67
N ILE A 97 -3.27 11.65 -17.90
CA ILE A 97 -3.43 12.59 -19.04
C ILE A 97 -4.71 12.33 -19.82
N ASP A 98 -5.15 11.07 -19.86
CA ASP A 98 -6.35 10.65 -20.56
C ASP A 98 -7.47 10.38 -19.55
N ALA A 99 -8.54 11.17 -19.65
CA ALA A 99 -9.71 11.07 -18.80
C ALA A 99 -10.51 9.78 -19.05
N GLU A 100 -10.45 9.21 -20.25
CA GLU A 100 -11.10 7.94 -20.58
C GLU A 100 -10.34 6.79 -19.93
N ALA A 101 -9.02 6.79 -20.03
CA ALA A 101 -8.15 5.81 -19.37
C ALA A 101 -8.35 5.84 -17.84
N PHE A 102 -8.43 7.03 -17.25
CA PHE A 102 -8.75 7.19 -15.84
C PHE A 102 -10.14 6.65 -15.50
N SER A 103 -11.17 7.03 -16.28
CA SER A 103 -12.55 6.61 -16.03
C SER A 103 -12.73 5.10 -16.15
N LYS A 104 -11.97 4.44 -17.03
CA LYS A 104 -11.93 2.98 -17.12
C LYS A 104 -11.40 2.34 -15.84
N ALA A 105 -10.31 2.88 -15.30
CA ALA A 105 -9.72 2.39 -14.04
C ALA A 105 -10.66 2.65 -12.85
N GLU A 106 -11.27 3.83 -12.79
CA GLU A 106 -12.28 4.20 -11.79
C GLU A 106 -13.48 3.25 -11.81
N HIS A 107 -14.02 2.98 -13.00
CA HIS A 107 -15.17 2.09 -13.16
C HIS A 107 -14.85 0.65 -12.73
N ALA A 108 -13.67 0.15 -13.13
CA ALA A 108 -13.22 -1.18 -12.73
C ALA A 108 -12.99 -1.27 -11.21
N PHE A 109 -12.46 -0.21 -10.59
CA PHE A 109 -12.32 -0.15 -9.14
C PHE A 109 -13.67 -0.12 -8.43
N LYS A 110 -14.62 0.67 -8.95
CA LYS A 110 -16.00 0.72 -8.45
C LYS A 110 -16.67 -0.65 -8.49
N ILE A 111 -16.57 -1.37 -9.61
CA ILE A 111 -17.13 -2.73 -9.75
C ILE A 111 -16.54 -3.65 -8.68
N LYS A 112 -15.21 -3.68 -8.54
CA LYS A 112 -14.54 -4.54 -7.56
C LYS A 112 -15.02 -4.30 -6.13
N LEU A 113 -15.21 -3.03 -5.75
CA LEU A 113 -15.74 -2.69 -4.42
C LEU A 113 -17.17 -3.21 -4.23
N LEU A 114 -18.01 -3.07 -5.25
CA LEU A 114 -19.38 -3.59 -5.22
C LEU A 114 -19.41 -5.13 -5.14
N GLU A 115 -18.54 -5.83 -5.87
CA GLU A 115 -18.38 -7.29 -5.80
C GLU A 115 -17.94 -7.76 -4.41
N GLN A 116 -17.16 -6.94 -3.69
CA GLN A 116 -16.71 -7.22 -2.33
C GLN A 116 -17.76 -6.88 -1.26
N GLY A 117 -18.92 -6.35 -1.65
CA GLY A 117 -19.97 -5.90 -0.73
C GLY A 117 -19.69 -4.56 -0.06
N ASP A 118 -18.64 -3.85 -0.51
CA ASP A 118 -18.30 -2.51 -0.02
C ASP A 118 -19.12 -1.43 -0.74
N SER A 119 -19.41 -0.34 -0.03
CA SER A 119 -20.01 0.86 -0.63
C SER A 119 -18.90 1.78 -1.16
N PRO A 120 -18.81 2.04 -2.48
CA PRO A 120 -17.76 2.89 -3.06
C PRO A 120 -17.72 4.28 -2.45
N GLU A 121 -18.89 4.85 -2.14
CA GLU A 121 -19.04 6.18 -1.55
C GLU A 121 -18.46 6.29 -0.14
N LYS A 122 -18.37 5.18 0.60
CA LYS A 122 -17.81 5.13 1.96
C LYS A 122 -16.35 4.68 1.97
N ASN A 123 -15.81 4.21 0.84
CA ASN A 123 -14.45 3.71 0.75
C ASN A 123 -13.46 4.87 0.59
N GLY A 124 -12.55 5.01 1.56
CA GLY A 124 -11.56 6.10 1.56
C GLY A 124 -10.62 6.09 0.34
N ARG A 125 -10.27 4.90 -0.19
CA ARG A 125 -9.44 4.80 -1.41
C ARG A 125 -10.22 5.27 -2.64
N TYR A 126 -11.50 4.95 -2.74
CA TYR A 126 -12.35 5.42 -3.84
C TYR A 126 -12.58 6.93 -3.79
N GLN A 127 -12.82 7.48 -2.59
CA GLN A 127 -12.89 8.94 -2.42
C GLN A 127 -11.57 9.64 -2.76
N HIS A 128 -10.42 9.06 -2.40
CA HIS A 128 -9.11 9.58 -2.78
C HIS A 128 -8.93 9.59 -4.30
N LEU A 129 -9.33 8.50 -4.98
CA LEU A 129 -9.32 8.45 -6.44
C LEU A 129 -10.15 9.56 -7.08
N LEU A 130 -11.35 9.85 -6.56
CA LEU A 130 -12.19 10.95 -7.06
C LEU A 130 -11.55 12.33 -6.84
N LYS A 131 -10.85 12.55 -5.73
CA LYS A 131 -10.07 13.78 -5.49
C LYS A 131 -8.92 13.92 -6.49
N LEU A 132 -8.25 12.81 -6.83
CA LEU A 132 -7.19 12.82 -7.84
C LEU A 132 -7.74 13.09 -9.23
N LYS A 133 -8.93 12.57 -9.56
CA LYS A 133 -9.63 12.87 -10.82
C LYS A 133 -9.85 14.37 -10.99
N SER A 134 -10.38 15.05 -9.98
CA SER A 134 -10.64 16.49 -10.05
C SER A 134 -9.34 17.31 -10.15
N LYS A 135 -8.27 16.88 -9.47
CA LYS A 135 -6.95 17.51 -9.53
C LYS A 135 -6.27 17.34 -10.90
N LEU A 136 -6.36 16.14 -11.49
CA LEU A 136 -5.73 15.80 -12.77
C LEU A 136 -6.42 16.47 -13.96
N PHE A 137 -7.75 16.41 -13.99
CA PHE A 137 -8.52 16.74 -15.18
C PHE A 137 -9.27 18.05 -15.10
N LYS A 138 -9.20 18.80 -13.97
CA LYS A 138 -9.93 20.05 -13.72
C LYS A 138 -11.29 20.03 -14.43
N THR A 139 -12.29 19.43 -13.80
CA THR A 139 -13.66 19.50 -14.28
C THR A 139 -14.00 20.98 -14.52
N PHE A 140 -14.13 21.37 -15.79
CA PHE A 140 -14.74 22.64 -16.19
C PHE A 140 -16.26 22.48 -16.12
#